data_AF-A0A2K3KVX9-F1
#
_entry.id   AF-A0A2K3KVX9-F1
#
_cell.length_a   1.000
_cell.length_b   1.000
_cell.length_c   1.000
_cell.angle_alpha   90.00
_cell.angle_beta   90.00
_cell.angle_gamma   90.00
#
_symmetry.space_group_name_H-M   'P 1'
#
loop_
_entity.id
_entity.type
_entity.pdbx_description
1 polymer ?
#
loop_
_entity_poly.entity_id
_entity_poly.type
_entity_poly.pdbx_seq_one_letter_code
_entity_poly.pdbx_strand_id
1 'polypeptide(L)'
;MVTCIQTQLLHTRTFQLRSSSSKKPTSLRCSAATPSTKKSYKITLLPGDGIGPEVVSVAKDVLLLTGSIHGIKLEFQEKLLGGAALDATGVPLPDDTLSV
;
A
#
# COMPACT_ATOMS: atom_id res chain seq x y z
N MET A 1 12.07 28.09 41.30
CA MET A 1 11.18 26.93 41.53
C MET A 1 11.30 26.02 40.30
N VAL A 2 12.35 25.20 40.27
CA VAL A 2 12.32 23.73 40.45
C VAL A 2 11.96 23.05 39.10
N THR A 3 12.87 22.89 38.14
CA THR A 3 13.75 21.71 37.90
C THR A 3 13.18 20.35 38.29
N CYS A 4 13.46 19.32 37.47
CA CYS A 4 13.54 17.91 37.87
C CYS A 4 12.15 17.25 38.09
N ILE A 5 11.75 16.27 37.29
CA ILE A 5 11.90 14.82 37.53
C ILE A 5 11.46 14.19 36.19
N GLN A 6 12.23 13.46 35.38
CA GLN A 6 13.07 12.30 35.64
C GLN A 6 12.36 11.19 36.41
N THR A 7 11.32 10.60 35.82
CA THR A 7 10.84 9.27 36.25
C THR A 7 11.71 8.20 35.59
N GLN A 8 12.95 8.10 36.04
CA GLN A 8 13.64 6.82 35.98
C GLN A 8 12.99 5.84 36.96
N LEU A 9 13.27 4.58 36.69
CA LEU A 9 13.52 3.53 37.66
C LEU A 9 12.37 2.57 38.02
N LEU A 10 12.50 1.38 37.42
CA LEU A 10 12.50 0.07 38.07
C LEU A 10 11.29 -0.26 38.92
N HIS A 11 10.55 -1.31 38.55
CA HIS A 11 10.42 -2.50 39.40
C HIS A 11 10.19 -3.74 38.53
N THR A 12 11.27 -4.51 38.44
CA THR A 12 11.29 -5.98 38.39
C THR A 12 10.01 -6.65 38.89
N ARG A 13 9.38 -7.48 38.05
CA ARG A 13 9.03 -8.86 38.42
C ARG A 13 9.12 -9.76 37.19
N THR A 14 10.29 -10.38 37.09
CA THR A 14 10.50 -11.68 36.46
C THR A 14 9.45 -12.66 36.97
N PHE A 15 8.40 -12.90 36.20
CA PHE A 15 7.51 -14.03 36.40
C PHE A 15 8.22 -15.28 35.84
N GLN A 16 9.07 -15.88 36.67
CA GLN A 16 9.58 -17.22 36.43
C GLN A 16 8.43 -18.22 36.60
N LEU A 17 8.11 -18.95 35.54
CA LEU A 17 7.55 -20.30 35.68
C LEU A 17 8.64 -21.28 35.26
N ARG A 18 9.21 -21.95 36.27
CA ARG A 18 10.05 -23.12 36.12
C ARG A 18 9.19 -24.33 35.73
N SER A 19 9.80 -25.14 34.87
CA SER A 19 9.79 -26.61 34.91
C SER A 19 8.53 -27.36 34.47
N SER A 20 8.62 -28.03 33.31
CA SER A 20 8.67 -29.50 33.31
C SER A 20 9.27 -30.05 32.02
N SER A 21 10.20 -30.98 32.20
CA SER A 21 10.87 -31.79 31.18
C SER A 21 9.88 -32.67 30.44
N SER A 22 9.84 -32.64 29.11
CA SER A 22 9.43 -33.80 28.30
C SER A 22 9.79 -33.67 26.81
N LYS A 23 10.79 -34.47 26.40
CA LYS A 23 10.95 -35.18 25.11
C LYS A 23 10.84 -34.41 23.78
N LYS A 24 11.91 -34.51 22.98
CA LYS A 24 12.00 -34.12 21.53
C LYS A 24 10.86 -34.78 20.71
N PRO A 25 10.41 -34.14 19.62
CA PRO A 25 11.12 -34.36 18.35
C PRO A 25 11.58 -33.03 17.73
N THR A 26 12.73 -33.08 17.06
CA THR A 26 13.26 -32.03 16.19
C THR A 26 12.26 -31.79 15.05
N SER A 27 11.40 -30.79 15.23
CA SER A 27 10.41 -30.35 14.26
C SER A 27 11.15 -29.87 13.00
N LEU A 28 11.04 -30.67 11.94
CA LEU A 28 11.31 -30.21 10.57
C LEU A 28 10.33 -29.09 10.26
N ARG A 29 10.77 -27.83 10.41
CA ARG A 29 10.12 -26.70 9.79
C ARG A 29 10.74 -26.52 8.40
N CYS A 30 10.17 -27.23 7.43
CA CYS A 30 10.26 -26.78 6.05
C CYS A 30 9.52 -25.44 5.98
N SER A 31 10.26 -24.34 6.15
CA SER A 31 9.78 -23.02 5.75
C SER A 31 9.77 -23.02 4.24
N ALA A 32 8.64 -23.41 3.63
CA ALA A 32 8.36 -23.04 2.26
C ALA A 32 8.26 -21.50 2.25
N ALA A 33 9.39 -20.83 2.10
CA ALA A 33 9.45 -19.40 1.86
C ALA A 33 8.92 -19.20 0.44
N THR A 34 7.63 -18.92 0.33
CA THR A 34 7.12 -18.28 -0.88
C THR A 34 7.82 -16.92 -0.99
N PRO A 35 8.59 -16.66 -2.06
CA PRO A 35 9.13 -15.33 -2.26
C PRO A 35 7.94 -14.38 -2.49
N SER A 36 7.59 -13.62 -1.45
CA SER A 36 6.54 -12.60 -1.49
C SER A 36 7.05 -11.38 -2.26
N THR A 37 7.32 -11.57 -3.55
CA THR A 37 7.73 -10.48 -4.44
C THR A 37 6.54 -9.53 -4.60
N LYS A 38 6.57 -8.43 -3.85
CA LYS A 38 5.56 -7.36 -3.91
C LYS A 38 5.55 -6.79 -5.33
N LYS A 39 4.51 -7.09 -6.11
CA LYS A 39 4.40 -6.61 -7.51
C LYS A 39 4.05 -5.13 -7.52
N SER A 40 4.65 -4.37 -8.42
CA SER A 40 4.40 -2.92 -8.57
C SER A 40 3.93 -2.62 -9.99
N TYR A 41 2.83 -1.88 -10.12
CA TYR A 41 2.26 -1.46 -11.39
C TYR A 41 2.07 0.04 -11.42
N LYS A 42 2.40 0.67 -12.54
CA LYS A 42 2.08 2.06 -12.86
C LYS A 42 0.88 2.07 -13.79
N ILE A 43 -0.15 2.83 -13.42
CA ILE A 43 -1.43 2.86 -14.12
C ILE A 43 -1.74 4.32 -14.45
N THR A 44 -1.86 4.62 -15.74
CA THR A 44 -2.35 5.91 -16.18
C THR A 44 -3.87 5.91 -16.17
N LEU A 45 -4.47 6.84 -15.43
CA LEU A 45 -5.90 7.05 -15.36
C LEU A 45 -6.30 8.13 -16.38
N LEU A 46 -7.20 7.77 -17.28
CA LEU A 46 -7.75 8.67 -18.30
C LEU A 46 -9.25 8.82 -18.01
N PRO A 47 -9.65 9.75 -17.11
CA PRO A 47 -11.03 9.90 -16.69
C PRO A 47 -11.95 10.29 -17.84
N GLY A 48 -11.45 10.99 -18.87
CA GLY A 48 -12.25 11.42 -20.01
C GLY A 48 -13.36 12.38 -19.59
N ASP A 49 -14.55 12.21 -20.18
CA ASP A 49 -15.66 13.17 -20.11
C ASP A 49 -16.95 12.59 -19.57
N GLY A 50 -17.91 13.47 -19.30
CA GLY A 50 -19.23 13.08 -18.80
C GLY A 50 -19.11 12.50 -17.40
N ILE A 51 -19.53 11.24 -17.22
CA ILE A 51 -19.49 10.51 -15.94
C ILE A 51 -18.14 9.84 -15.65
N GLY A 52 -17.17 9.99 -16.57
CA GLY A 52 -15.88 9.31 -16.52
C GLY A 52 -15.07 9.60 -15.24
N PRO A 53 -14.90 10.86 -14.83
CA PRO A 53 -14.21 11.21 -13.58
C PRO A 53 -14.81 10.53 -12.33
N GLU A 54 -16.14 10.45 -12.24
CA GLU A 54 -16.84 9.87 -11.10
C GLU A 54 -16.62 8.36 -11.01
N VAL A 55 -16.76 7.64 -12.12
CA VAL A 55 -16.57 6.18 -12.12
C VAL A 55 -15.11 5.78 -11.93
N VAL A 56 -14.18 6.56 -12.50
CA VAL A 56 -12.74 6.30 -12.37
C VAL A 56 -12.26 6.53 -10.94
N SER A 57 -12.81 7.54 -10.24
CA SER A 57 -12.52 7.76 -8.81
C SER A 57 -12.89 6.52 -7.98
N VAL A 58 -14.09 5.98 -8.17
CA VAL A 58 -14.54 4.78 -7.42
C VAL A 58 -13.71 3.55 -7.80
N ALA A 59 -13.38 3.38 -9.08
CA ALA A 59 -12.53 2.27 -9.53
C ALA A 59 -11.13 2.32 -8.89
N LYS A 60 -10.54 3.52 -8.79
CA LYS A 60 -9.24 3.74 -8.12
C LYS A 60 -9.28 3.29 -6.66
N ASP A 61 -10.35 3.61 -5.93
CA ASP A 61 -10.52 3.21 -4.52
C ASP A 61 -10.61 1.69 -4.36
N VAL A 62 -11.39 1.03 -5.21
CA VAL A 62 -11.52 -0.44 -5.21
C VAL A 62 -10.18 -1.11 -5.54
N LEU A 63 -9.43 -0.56 -6.50
CA LEU A 63 -8.10 -1.06 -6.85
C LEU A 63 -7.09 -0.89 -5.70
N LEU A 64 -7.10 0.25 -5.00
CA LEU A 64 -6.26 0.48 -3.83
C LEU A 64 -6.54 -0.53 -2.71
N LEU A 65 -7.81 -0.80 -2.44
CA LEU A 65 -8.22 -1.81 -1.45
C LEU A 65 -7.76 -3.20 -1.88
N THR A 66 -7.98 -3.57 -3.14
CA THR A 66 -7.59 -4.89 -3.68
C THR A 66 -6.07 -5.07 -3.67
N GLY A 67 -5.31 -4.04 -4.02
CA GLY A 67 -3.85 -4.04 -3.97
C GLY A 67 -3.32 -4.21 -2.55
N SER A 68 -3.97 -3.60 -1.56
CA SER A 68 -3.62 -3.77 -0.15
C SER A 68 -3.82 -5.21 0.34
N ILE A 69 -4.92 -5.87 -0.08
CA ILE A 69 -5.23 -7.26 0.27
C ILE A 69 -4.24 -8.25 -0.37
N HIS A 70 -3.86 -8.02 -1.63
CA HIS A 70 -3.02 -8.94 -2.39
C HIS A 70 -1.52 -8.60 -2.35
N GLY A 71 -1.13 -7.55 -1.62
CA GLY A 71 0.25 -7.10 -1.57
C GLY A 71 0.77 -6.56 -2.91
N ILE A 72 -0.09 -5.93 -3.70
CA ILE A 72 0.26 -5.29 -4.97
C ILE A 72 0.36 -3.78 -4.74
N LYS A 73 1.48 -3.18 -5.16
CA LYS A 73 1.67 -1.73 -5.17
C LYS A 73 1.10 -1.18 -6.48
N LEU A 74 0.14 -0.28 -6.39
CA LEU A 74 -0.45 0.42 -7.52
C LEU A 74 -0.08 1.91 -7.43
N GLU A 75 0.54 2.43 -8.47
CA GLU A 75 0.86 3.84 -8.63
C GLU A 75 -0.02 4.40 -9.74
N PHE A 76 -0.77 5.47 -9.44
CA PHE A 76 -1.72 6.06 -10.37
C PHE A 76 -1.23 7.42 -10.85
N GLN A 77 -1.35 7.69 -12.16
CA GLN A 77 -1.08 8.99 -12.76
C GLN A 77 -2.27 9.41 -13.62
N GLU A 78 -2.86 10.57 -13.36
CA GLU A 78 -3.99 11.07 -14.14
C GLU A 78 -3.51 11.91 -15.32
N LYS A 79 -4.12 11.72 -16.49
CA LYS A 79 -3.82 12.43 -17.74
C LYS A 79 -5.10 12.79 -18.49
N LEU A 80 -5.03 13.84 -19.31
CA LEU A 80 -6.18 14.37 -20.04
C LEU A 80 -6.42 13.56 -21.33
N LEU A 81 -7.69 13.31 -21.64
CA LEU A 81 -8.11 12.63 -22.87
C LEU A 81 -9.49 13.14 -23.30
N GLY A 82 -9.77 13.18 -24.60
CA GLY A 82 -11.10 13.41 -25.14
C GLY A 82 -11.51 14.90 -25.14
N GLY A 83 -12.78 15.15 -24.84
CA GLY A 83 -13.38 16.47 -24.68
C GLY A 83 -12.68 17.31 -23.60
N ALA A 84 -12.30 16.72 -22.48
CA ALA A 84 -11.60 17.40 -21.39
C ALA A 84 -10.20 17.84 -21.84
N ALA A 85 -9.57 17.07 -22.73
CA ALA A 85 -8.31 17.48 -23.35
C ALA A 85 -8.52 18.56 -24.43
N LEU A 86 -9.59 18.46 -25.22
CA LEU A 86 -9.97 19.49 -26.20
C LEU A 86 -10.23 20.83 -25.52
N ASP A 87 -10.99 20.84 -24.42
CA ASP A 87 -11.36 22.05 -23.70
C ASP A 87 -10.14 22.68 -23.01
N ALA A 88 -9.19 21.87 -22.54
CA ALA A 88 -8.02 22.35 -21.80
C ALA A 88 -6.82 22.72 -22.71
N THR A 89 -6.57 21.96 -23.76
CA THR A 89 -5.37 22.07 -24.60
C THR A 89 -5.66 22.36 -26.08
N GLY A 90 -6.93 22.31 -26.49
CA GLY A 90 -7.33 22.44 -27.90
C GLY A 90 -7.11 21.18 -28.73
N VAL A 91 -6.58 20.10 -28.14
CA VAL A 91 -6.25 18.84 -28.82
C VAL A 91 -6.88 17.67 -28.05
N PRO A 92 -7.56 16.72 -28.73
CA PRO A 92 -8.27 15.63 -28.05
C PRO A 92 -7.35 14.59 -27.41
N LEU A 93 -6.10 14.53 -27.87
CA LEU A 93 -5.09 13.63 -27.37
C LEU A 93 -3.74 14.37 -27.30
N PRO A 94 -3.43 14.99 -26.16
CA PRO A 94 -2.16 15.70 -25.97
C PRO A 94 -0.98 14.73 -26.01
N ASP A 95 0.15 15.17 -26.58
CA ASP A 95 1.40 14.37 -26.61
C ASP A 95 1.86 13.98 -25.19
N ASP A 96 1.51 14.81 -24.22
CA ASP A 96 1.76 14.61 -22.79
C ASP A 96 1.05 13.36 -22.22
N THR A 97 -0.08 12.96 -22.83
CA THR A 97 -0.84 11.74 -22.49
C THR A 97 -0.32 10.52 -23.24
N LEU A 98 0.40 10.70 -24.34
CA LEU A 98 1.04 9.61 -25.09
C LEU A 98 2.43 9.25 -24.55
N SER A 99 3.09 10.20 -23.90
CA SER A 99 4.49 10.07 -23.43
C SER A 99 4.65 9.39 -22.06
N VAL A 100 3.64 8.62 -21.60
CA VAL A 100 3.58 7.96 -20.27
C VAL A 100 3.98 6.50 -20.30
#